data_AF-A0A2D4GQ01-F1
#
_entry.id   AF-A0A2D4GQ01-F1
#
_cell.length_a   1.000
_cell.length_b   1.000
_cell.length_c   1.000
_cell.angle_alpha   90.00
_cell.angle_beta   90.00
_cell.angle_gamma   90.00
#
_symmetry.space_group_name_H-M   'P 1'
#
loop_
_entity.id
_entity.type
_entity.pdbx_description
1 polymer ?
#
loop_
_entity_poly.entity_id
_entity_poly.type
_entity_poly.pdbx_seq_one_letter_code
_entity_poly.pdbx_strand_id
1 'polypeptide(L)'
;KNIDDLLRQSDFVMLVVNLTSETHSLIGKRELELMKPTATLINICRGAVVDQEALVESLQNKVIKAAALDVTYPEPLPRDHLILQMKNVIITPHIGTATDQALRMMTEEAVENILAVLNDFPVPSEVISK
;
A
#
# COMPACT_ATOMS: atom_id res chain seq x y z
N LYS A 1 15.81 10.96 11.17
CA LYS A 1 15.51 11.63 9.89
C LYS A 1 14.00 11.75 9.80
N ASN A 2 13.46 12.89 9.41
CA ASN A 2 12.01 13.02 9.18
C ASN A 2 11.64 12.40 7.81
N ILE A 3 10.35 12.31 7.51
CA ILE A 3 9.88 11.74 6.24
C ILE A 3 10.39 12.54 5.02
N ASP A 4 10.38 13.86 5.10
CA ASP A 4 10.84 14.75 4.02
C ASP A 4 12.31 14.49 3.64
N ASP A 5 13.19 14.30 4.62
CA ASP A 5 14.60 13.97 4.40
C ASP A 5 14.75 12.63 3.66
N LEU A 6 13.92 11.63 4.03
CA LEU A 6 13.94 10.31 3.41
C LEU A 6 13.46 10.39 1.95
N LEU A 7 12.38 11.12 1.68
CA LEU A 7 11.85 11.29 0.32
C LEU A 7 12.88 11.94 -0.61
N ARG A 8 13.57 13.01 -0.15
CA ARG A 8 14.59 13.70 -0.94
C ARG A 8 15.83 12.86 -1.24
N GLN A 9 16.17 11.90 -0.36
CA GLN A 9 17.42 11.14 -0.44
C GLN A 9 17.25 9.76 -1.09
N SER A 10 16.04 9.22 -1.16
CA SER A 10 15.80 7.84 -1.56
C SER A 10 15.58 7.69 -3.07
N ASP A 11 16.16 6.65 -3.65
CA ASP A 11 15.87 6.23 -5.04
C ASP A 11 14.68 5.25 -5.11
N PHE A 12 14.36 4.59 -3.98
CA PHE A 12 13.19 3.75 -3.82
C PHE A 12 12.52 4.10 -2.49
N VAL A 13 11.21 4.36 -2.51
CA VAL A 13 10.41 4.63 -1.32
C VAL A 13 9.35 3.53 -1.23
N MET A 14 9.41 2.72 -0.17
CA MET A 14 8.48 1.61 0.04
C MET A 14 7.56 1.89 1.23
N LEU A 15 6.25 1.81 0.98
CA LEU A 15 5.22 2.06 1.99
C LEU A 15 4.81 0.76 2.67
N VAL A 16 5.04 0.71 3.99
CA VAL A 16 4.71 -0.42 4.87
C VAL A 16 4.11 0.12 6.16
N VAL A 17 2.91 0.72 6.05
CA VAL A 17 2.19 1.32 7.16
C VAL A 17 0.75 0.84 7.19
N ASN A 18 0.14 0.83 8.38
CA ASN A 18 -1.30 0.61 8.49
C ASN A 18 -2.04 1.81 7.89
N LEU A 19 -3.21 1.57 7.29
CA LEU A 19 -4.13 2.65 6.93
C LEU A 19 -4.90 3.08 8.18
N THR A 20 -4.67 4.31 8.61
CA THR A 20 -5.34 5.00 9.71
C THR A 20 -5.73 6.41 9.27
N SER A 21 -6.35 7.19 10.15
CA SER A 21 -6.60 8.63 9.91
C SER A 21 -5.32 9.41 9.62
N GLU A 22 -4.22 9.05 10.27
CA GLU A 22 -2.93 9.76 10.15
C GLU A 22 -2.16 9.38 8.87
N THR A 23 -2.39 8.19 8.33
CA THR A 23 -1.69 7.68 7.15
C THR A 23 -2.53 7.71 5.87
N HIS A 24 -3.80 8.09 5.97
CA HIS A 24 -4.64 8.35 4.80
C HIS A 24 -4.01 9.47 3.97
N SER A 25 -3.76 9.20 2.69
CA SER A 25 -3.05 10.11 1.78
C SER A 25 -1.70 10.61 2.32
N LEU A 26 -1.00 9.77 3.11
CA LEU A 26 0.35 10.07 3.63
C LEU A 26 1.32 10.51 2.53
N ILE A 27 1.20 9.90 1.34
CA ILE A 27 1.92 10.33 0.14
C ILE A 27 0.94 11.03 -0.78
N GLY A 28 0.92 12.36 -0.72
CA GLY A 28 0.18 13.22 -1.64
C GLY A 28 1.09 13.91 -2.65
N LYS A 29 0.55 14.93 -3.32
CA LYS A 29 1.29 15.74 -4.30
C LYS A 29 2.58 16.33 -3.73
N ARG A 30 2.53 16.88 -2.51
CA ARG A 30 3.69 17.47 -1.82
C ARG A 30 4.81 16.44 -1.66
N GLU A 31 4.49 15.25 -1.15
CA GLU A 31 5.47 14.20 -0.88
C GLU A 31 6.08 13.66 -2.18
N LEU A 32 5.28 13.51 -3.24
CA LEU A 32 5.76 13.12 -4.57
C LEU A 32 6.73 14.15 -5.15
N GLU A 33 6.47 15.45 -4.98
CA GLU A 33 7.37 16.54 -5.41
C GLU A 33 8.68 16.60 -4.62
N LEU A 34 8.71 16.04 -3.41
CA LEU A 34 9.93 15.92 -2.61
C LEU A 34 10.83 14.78 -3.08
N MET A 35 10.28 13.78 -3.76
CA MET A 35 11.03 12.63 -4.26
C MET A 35 11.94 13.03 -5.43
N LYS A 36 12.99 12.23 -5.66
CA LYS A 36 13.85 12.44 -6.83
C LYS A 36 13.06 12.14 -8.12
N PRO A 37 13.34 12.84 -9.23
CA PRO A 37 12.83 12.47 -10.55
C PRO A 37 13.20 11.05 -11.01
N THR A 38 14.26 10.49 -10.43
CA THR A 38 14.71 9.11 -10.67
C THR A 38 14.05 8.07 -9.76
N ALA A 39 13.29 8.50 -8.76
CA ALA A 39 12.79 7.63 -7.71
C ALA A 39 11.62 6.75 -8.17
N THR A 40 11.48 5.59 -7.53
CA THR A 40 10.33 4.70 -7.69
C THR A 40 9.56 4.61 -6.37
N LEU A 41 8.24 4.85 -6.43
CA LEU A 41 7.35 4.61 -5.29
C LEU A 41 6.86 3.16 -5.30
N ILE A 42 6.91 2.47 -4.16
CA ILE A 42 6.46 1.10 -4.00
C ILE A 42 5.36 1.09 -2.93
N ASN A 43 4.15 0.65 -3.27
CA ASN A 43 3.06 0.52 -2.30
C ASN A 43 2.60 -0.94 -2.19
N ILE A 44 2.82 -1.53 -1.02
CA ILE A 44 2.39 -2.89 -0.65
C ILE A 44 1.49 -2.90 0.60
N CYS A 45 0.97 -1.74 1.01
CA CYS A 45 0.18 -1.60 2.23
C CYS A 45 -1.33 -1.44 1.96
N ARG A 46 -1.82 -0.21 1.71
CA ARG A 46 -3.19 0.05 1.23
C ARG A 46 -3.17 1.15 0.17
N GLY A 47 -4.05 1.07 -0.83
CA GLY A 47 -4.14 2.07 -1.89
C GLY A 47 -4.35 3.49 -1.36
N ALA A 48 -5.23 3.66 -0.37
CA ALA A 48 -5.58 4.95 0.22
C ALA A 48 -4.45 5.62 1.05
N VAL A 49 -3.30 4.98 1.25
CA VAL A 49 -2.11 5.63 1.83
C VAL A 49 -1.48 6.62 0.82
N VAL A 50 -1.78 6.44 -0.47
CA VAL A 50 -1.33 7.33 -1.55
C VAL A 50 -2.54 8.04 -2.13
N ASP A 51 -2.41 9.34 -2.37
CA ASP A 51 -3.34 10.03 -3.25
C ASP A 51 -3.12 9.52 -4.70
N GLN A 52 -4.03 8.66 -5.16
CA GLN A 52 -3.91 7.99 -6.45
C GLN A 52 -3.97 8.96 -7.63
N GLU A 53 -4.74 10.04 -7.53
CA GLU A 53 -4.81 11.06 -8.58
C GLU A 53 -3.49 11.84 -8.66
N ALA A 54 -2.95 12.25 -7.51
CA ALA A 54 -1.64 12.91 -7.46
C ALA A 54 -0.51 12.00 -7.96
N LEU A 55 -0.57 10.69 -7.69
CA LEU A 55 0.37 9.71 -8.21
C LEU A 55 0.29 9.62 -9.74
N VAL A 56 -0.92 9.51 -10.31
CA VAL A 56 -1.14 9.49 -11.75
C VAL A 56 -0.57 10.76 -12.39
N GLU A 57 -0.93 11.95 -11.89
CA GLU A 57 -0.40 13.23 -12.39
C GLU A 57 1.14 13.24 -12.34
N SER A 58 1.72 12.83 -11.21
CA SER A 58 3.18 12.81 -11.00
C SER A 58 3.90 11.87 -11.96
N LEU A 59 3.31 10.71 -12.27
CA LEU A 59 3.87 9.75 -13.21
C LEU A 59 3.75 10.23 -14.67
N GLN A 60 2.64 10.87 -15.05
CA GLN A 60 2.49 11.47 -16.39
C GLN A 60 3.51 12.58 -16.62
N ASN A 61 3.69 13.44 -15.60
CA ASN A 61 4.58 14.60 -15.65
C ASN A 61 6.04 14.27 -15.33
N LYS A 62 6.36 13.00 -15.06
CA LYS A 62 7.71 12.52 -14.71
C LYS A 62 8.30 13.23 -13.48
N VAL A 63 7.45 13.61 -12.51
CA VAL A 63 7.86 14.08 -11.19
C VAL A 63 8.64 12.99 -10.46
N ILE A 64 8.20 11.74 -10.62
CA ILE A 64 8.94 10.54 -10.25
C ILE A 64 9.06 9.60 -11.45
N LYS A 65 10.02 8.68 -11.40
CA LYS A 65 10.34 7.80 -12.53
C LYS A 65 9.26 6.76 -12.76
N ALA A 66 8.83 6.09 -11.70
CA ALA A 66 7.98 4.91 -11.79
C ALA A 66 7.22 4.62 -10.48
N ALA A 67 6.25 3.72 -10.55
CA ALA A 67 5.60 3.14 -9.38
C ALA A 67 5.44 1.61 -9.50
N ALA A 68 5.48 0.91 -8.37
CA ALA A 68 5.12 -0.50 -8.25
C ALA A 68 4.06 -0.65 -7.16
N LEU A 69 2.87 -1.12 -7.53
CA LEU A 69 1.69 -1.10 -6.68
C LEU A 69 1.11 -2.52 -6.58
N ASP A 70 1.12 -3.10 -5.39
CA ASP A 70 0.32 -4.31 -5.12
C ASP A 70 -1.10 -3.95 -4.68
N VAL A 71 -1.32 -2.71 -4.23
CA VAL A 71 -2.60 -2.22 -3.72
C VAL A 71 -3.02 -0.96 -4.46
N THR A 72 -4.32 -0.78 -4.61
CA THR A 72 -4.92 0.33 -5.37
C THR A 72 -6.19 0.83 -4.67
N TYR A 73 -6.80 1.90 -5.15
CA TYR A 73 -8.09 2.35 -4.61
C TYR A 73 -9.00 2.89 -5.74
N PRO A 74 -10.22 2.35 -5.92
CA PRO A 74 -10.79 1.16 -5.27
C PRO A 74 -10.11 -0.15 -5.74
N GLU A 75 -10.45 -1.27 -5.09
CA GLU A 75 -10.00 -2.62 -5.50
C GLU A 75 -11.22 -3.50 -5.86
N PRO A 76 -11.27 -4.08 -7.08
CA PRO A 76 -10.33 -3.90 -8.19
C PRO A 76 -10.46 -2.52 -8.86
N LEU A 77 -9.37 -2.05 -9.49
CA LEU A 77 -9.43 -0.83 -10.30
C LEU A 77 -10.38 -0.97 -11.49
N PRO A 78 -11.07 0.11 -11.89
CA PRO A 78 -11.76 0.18 -13.18
C PRO A 78 -10.80 -0.16 -14.33
N ARG A 79 -11.26 -0.97 -15.30
CA ARG A 79 -10.41 -1.46 -16.40
C ARG A 79 -9.90 -0.37 -17.33
N ASP A 80 -10.61 0.75 -17.37
CA ASP A 80 -10.29 1.96 -18.13
C ASP A 80 -9.44 2.96 -17.32
N HIS A 81 -9.09 2.64 -16.07
CA HIS A 81 -8.28 3.53 -15.24
C HIS A 81 -6.90 3.77 -15.85
N LEU A 82 -6.53 5.04 -16.01
CA LEU A 82 -5.34 5.49 -16.74
C LEU A 82 -4.03 4.85 -16.25
N ILE A 83 -3.91 4.64 -14.94
CA ILE A 83 -2.71 4.05 -14.33
C ILE A 83 -2.37 2.66 -14.88
N LEU A 84 -3.37 1.89 -15.34
CA LEU A 84 -3.19 0.56 -15.94
C LEU A 84 -2.52 0.61 -17.32
N GLN A 85 -2.54 1.78 -17.97
CA GLN A 85 -1.97 1.97 -19.31
C GLN A 85 -0.55 2.57 -19.27
N MET A 86 -0.07 2.94 -18.09
CA MET A 86 1.22 3.61 -17.91
C MET A 86 2.39 2.63 -18.03
N LYS A 87 3.35 2.95 -18.90
CA LYS A 87 4.54 2.11 -19.14
C LYS A 87 5.54 2.10 -17.98
N ASN A 88 5.45 3.07 -17.08
CA ASN A 88 6.31 3.24 -15.92
C ASN A 88 5.60 2.80 -14.62
N VAL A 89 4.58 1.96 -14.71
CA VAL A 89 3.88 1.40 -13.55
C VAL A 89 3.83 -0.12 -13.66
N ILE A 90 4.14 -0.79 -12.56
CA ILE A 90 3.86 -2.22 -12.37
C ILE A 90 2.71 -2.32 -11.37
N ILE A 91 1.69 -3.11 -11.70
CA ILE A 91 0.55 -3.36 -10.82
C ILE A 91 0.37 -4.86 -10.65
N THR A 92 0.27 -5.31 -9.39
CA THR A 92 -0.15 -6.65 -9.03
C THR A 92 -1.50 -6.58 -8.30
N PRO A 93 -2.38 -7.59 -8.45
CA PRO A 93 -3.77 -7.49 -7.97
C PRO A 93 -3.91 -7.87 -6.49
N HIS A 94 -3.22 -7.17 -5.59
CA HIS A 94 -3.23 -7.39 -4.13
C HIS A 94 -2.90 -8.84 -3.75
N ILE A 95 -1.75 -9.30 -4.22
CA ILE A 95 -1.28 -10.69 -4.07
C ILE A 95 0.03 -10.80 -3.28
N GLY A 96 0.49 -9.74 -2.61
CA GLY A 96 1.73 -9.75 -1.83
C GLY A 96 1.78 -10.81 -0.73
N THR A 97 0.61 -11.25 -0.24
CA THR A 97 0.49 -12.31 0.78
C THR A 97 0.06 -13.67 0.22
N ALA A 98 -0.08 -13.81 -1.11
CA ALA A 98 -0.64 -15.01 -1.76
C ALA A 98 0.39 -16.16 -1.91
N THR A 99 1.20 -16.41 -0.89
CA THR A 99 2.05 -17.62 -0.81
C THR A 99 1.31 -18.72 -0.04
N ASP A 100 1.53 -19.99 -0.39
CA ASP A 100 0.91 -21.13 0.33
C ASP A 100 1.17 -21.07 1.84
N GLN A 101 2.39 -20.68 2.22
CA GLN A 101 2.79 -20.55 3.62
C GLN A 101 2.01 -19.43 4.32
N ALA A 102 1.93 -18.23 3.73
CA ALA A 102 1.19 -17.12 4.32
C ALA A 102 -0.31 -17.38 4.40
N LEU A 103 -0.91 -17.95 3.35
CA LEU A 103 -2.32 -18.34 3.34
C LEU A 103 -2.62 -19.37 4.44
N ARG A 104 -1.73 -20.35 4.63
CA ARG A 104 -1.87 -21.32 5.72
C ARG A 104 -1.82 -20.66 7.09
N MET A 105 -0.82 -19.80 7.36
CA MET A 105 -0.69 -19.10 8.64
C MET A 105 -1.90 -18.22 8.95
N MET A 106 -2.37 -17.44 7.96
CA MET A 106 -3.58 -16.61 8.12
C MET A 106 -4.84 -17.46 8.36
N THR A 107 -4.93 -18.63 7.72
CA THR A 107 -6.07 -19.55 7.91
C THR A 107 -6.02 -20.19 9.30
N GLU A 108 -4.85 -20.63 9.75
CA GLU A 108 -4.64 -21.19 11.09
C GLU A 108 -5.04 -20.17 12.16
N GLU A 109 -4.56 -18.92 12.06
CA GLU A 109 -4.93 -17.82 12.96
C GLU A 109 -6.44 -17.52 12.95
N ALA A 110 -7.07 -17.52 11.77
CA ALA A 110 -8.52 -17.33 11.66
C ALA A 110 -9.30 -18.47 12.35
N VAL A 111 -8.87 -19.73 12.19
CA VAL A 111 -9.49 -20.89 12.84
C VAL A 111 -9.31 -20.83 14.35
N GLU A 112 -8.12 -20.48 14.83
CA GLU A 112 -7.85 -20.31 16.26
C GLU A 112 -8.74 -19.24 16.89
N ASN A 113 -8.89 -18.08 16.24
CA ASN A 113 -9.78 -17.02 16.70
C ASN A 113 -11.25 -17.49 16.74
N ILE A 114 -11.73 -18.21 15.72
CA ILE A 114 -13.10 -18.76 15.70
C ILE A 114 -13.32 -19.74 16.83
N LEU A 115 -12.39 -20.68 17.04
CA LEU A 115 -12.48 -21.66 18.11
C LEU A 115 -12.45 -21.02 19.49
N ALA A 116 -11.64 -19.97 19.68
CA ALA A 116 -11.62 -19.22 20.93
C ALA A 116 -13.00 -18.63 21.26
N VAL A 117 -13.62 -17.94 20.30
CA VAL A 117 -14.98 -17.37 20.47
C VAL A 117 -16.01 -18.45 20.79
N LEU A 118 -16.00 -19.57 20.05
CA LEU A 118 -16.99 -20.65 20.24
C LEU A 118 -16.88 -21.38 21.58
N ASN A 119 -15.74 -21.28 22.26
CA ASN A 119 -15.50 -21.92 23.56
C ASN A 119 -15.38 -20.91 24.71
N ASP A 120 -15.82 -19.66 24.48
CA ASP A 120 -15.76 -18.57 25.47
C ASP A 120 -14.33 -18.29 25.99
N PHE A 121 -13.32 -18.48 25.13
CA PHE A 121 -11.93 -18.12 25.41
C PHE A 121 -11.57 -16.74 24.84
N PRO A 122 -10.56 -16.05 25.41
CA PRO A 122 -10.00 -14.84 24.82
C PRO A 122 -9.51 -15.07 23.39
N VAL A 123 -9.80 -14.12 22.49
CA VAL A 123 -9.38 -14.18 21.08
C VAL A 123 -7.89 -13.87 20.98
N PRO A 124 -7.04 -14.79 20.48
CA PRO A 124 -5.58 -14.59 20.43
C PRO A 124 -5.13 -13.32 19.70
N SER A 125 -5.81 -13.00 18.58
CA SER A 125 -5.49 -11.84 17.73
C SER A 125 -6.60 -10.81 17.73
N GLU A 126 -7.15 -10.50 18.92
CA GLU A 126 -8.20 -9.51 19.06
C GLU A 126 -7.74 -8.12 18.60
N VAL A 127 -8.45 -7.53 17.64
CA VAL A 127 -8.25 -6.13 17.24
C VAL A 127 -9.08 -5.24 18.15
N ILE A 128 -8.43 -4.66 19.15
CA ILE A 128 -9.06 -3.69 20.05
C ILE A 128 -8.94 -2.30 19.42
N SER A 129 -10.08 -1.74 19.01
CA SER A 129 -10.13 -0.34 18.59
C SER A 129 -9.77 0.55 19.79
N LYS A 130 -8.74 1.40 19.64
CA LYS A 130 -8.39 2.42 20.63
C LYS A 130 -9.34 3.61 20.55
#